data_AF-A0A534EKR4-F1
#
_entry.id   AF-A0A534EKR4-F1
#
_cell.length_a   1.000
_cell.length_b   1.000
_cell.length_c   1.000
_cell.angle_alpha   90.00
_cell.angle_beta   90.00
_cell.angle_gamma   90.00
#
_symmetry.space_group_name_H-M   'P 1'
#
loop_
_entity.id
_entity.type
_entity.pdbx_description
1 polymer ?
#
loop_
_entity_poly.entity_id
_entity_poly.type
_entity_poly.pdbx_seq_one_letter_code
_entity_poly.pdbx_strand_id
1 'polypeptide(L)'
;NTRTGFCGHYASAFVTLMRGAGIPAHVVTGYLGGEWNPVGGYFVVRQSDAHAWAEVWLEGRGWTRIDPTAVVAPERLRRGLLDLLPDALTTRERLLRSSEWLTRLLQQWDAANAWWSDHVVRFDYPAQLDLLGRLGVRSPDVRYLGWAFMLALTLWLAIIAWHIGRAARPAPPDALSRAYVRLCRKLARIAPARALHQGPLSYAETVRARRPDLALPVRELLERYAHLRYGRADAGAREESIEEFRRAVARLSLPAAAPVNISR
;
A
#
# COMPACT_ATOMS: atom_id res chain seq x y z
N ASN A 1 -11.27 49.50 -25.93
CA ASN A 1 -11.96 49.79 -24.65
C ASN A 1 -12.93 48.63 -24.38
N THR A 2 -12.49 47.57 -23.70
CA THR A 2 -13.22 46.28 -23.67
C THR A 2 -14.39 46.25 -22.70
N ARG A 3 -14.36 47.09 -21.63
CA ARG A 3 -15.39 47.14 -20.57
C ARG A 3 -15.76 45.74 -20.01
N THR A 4 -14.80 44.82 -20.04
CA THR A 4 -14.93 43.45 -19.54
C THR A 4 -13.81 43.17 -18.56
N GLY A 5 -14.12 42.45 -17.49
CA GLY A 5 -13.17 42.11 -16.43
C GLY A 5 -13.82 41.29 -15.32
N PHE A 6 -13.01 40.86 -14.35
CA PHE A 6 -13.45 40.20 -13.12
C PHE A 6 -13.36 41.14 -11.91
N CYS A 7 -13.73 40.68 -10.71
CA CYS A 7 -13.81 41.49 -9.47
C CYS A 7 -12.59 42.40 -9.24
N GLY A 8 -11.37 41.90 -9.43
CA GLY A 8 -10.15 42.69 -9.30
C GLY A 8 -10.06 43.88 -10.27
N HIS A 9 -10.56 43.75 -11.50
CA HIS A 9 -10.58 44.85 -12.47
C HIS A 9 -11.55 45.96 -12.04
N TYR A 10 -12.76 45.59 -11.61
CA TYR A 10 -13.77 46.56 -11.16
C TYR A 10 -13.35 47.27 -9.88
N ALA A 11 -12.84 46.51 -8.89
CA ALA A 11 -12.33 47.08 -7.64
C ALA A 11 -11.17 48.05 -7.90
N SER A 12 -10.19 47.65 -8.72
CA SER A 12 -9.02 48.49 -9.04
C SER A 12 -9.40 49.74 -9.82
N ALA A 13 -10.28 49.61 -10.82
CA ALA A 13 -10.75 50.76 -11.59
C ALA A 13 -11.53 51.76 -10.71
N PHE A 14 -12.41 51.27 -9.85
CA PHE A 14 -13.17 52.11 -8.93
C PHE A 14 -12.25 52.84 -7.93
N VAL A 15 -11.30 52.13 -7.31
CA VAL A 15 -10.33 52.75 -6.39
C VAL A 15 -9.49 53.81 -7.11
N THR A 16 -9.11 53.57 -8.36
CA THR A 16 -8.38 54.55 -9.17
C THR A 16 -9.20 55.83 -9.39
N LEU A 17 -10.49 55.69 -9.70
CA LEU A 17 -11.41 56.82 -9.86
C LEU A 17 -11.60 57.61 -8.56
N MET A 18 -11.80 56.92 -7.43
CA MET A 18 -11.97 57.58 -6.12
C MET A 18 -10.73 58.37 -5.72
N ARG A 19 -9.54 57.78 -5.91
CA ARG A 19 -8.27 58.47 -5.65
C ARG A 19 -8.11 59.69 -6.57
N GLY A 20 -8.49 59.58 -7.84
CA GLY A 20 -8.49 60.70 -8.78
C GLY A 20 -9.45 61.84 -8.38
N ALA A 21 -10.51 61.52 -7.65
CA ALA A 21 -11.45 62.48 -7.07
C ALA A 21 -11.02 63.01 -5.68
N GLY A 22 -9.82 62.66 -5.20
CA GLY A 22 -9.32 63.09 -3.88
C GLY A 22 -9.87 62.32 -2.69
N ILE A 23 -10.59 61.21 -2.92
CA ILE A 23 -11.17 60.37 -1.86
C ILE A 23 -10.17 59.25 -1.52
N PRO A 24 -9.72 59.09 -0.26
CA PRO A 24 -8.88 57.98 0.13
C PRO A 24 -9.59 56.64 -0.10
N ALA A 25 -8.97 55.75 -0.85
CA ALA A 25 -9.55 54.46 -1.23
C ALA A 25 -8.47 53.37 -1.34
N HIS A 26 -8.82 52.11 -1.11
CA HIS A 26 -7.93 50.96 -1.32
C HIS A 26 -8.70 49.71 -1.76
N VAL A 27 -7.98 48.76 -2.35
CA VAL A 27 -8.53 47.44 -2.74
C VAL A 27 -8.32 46.47 -1.59
N VAL A 28 -9.34 45.67 -1.29
CA VAL A 28 -9.28 44.56 -0.34
C VAL A 28 -9.51 43.26 -1.10
N THR A 29 -8.69 42.26 -0.81
CA THR A 29 -8.82 40.90 -1.36
C THR A 29 -9.16 39.91 -0.25
N GLY A 30 -9.95 38.90 -0.57
CA GLY A 30 -10.37 37.88 0.38
C GLY A 30 -11.31 36.88 -0.28
N TYR A 31 -12.27 36.39 0.50
CA TYR A 31 -13.30 35.48 0.03
C TYR A 31 -14.68 36.08 0.29
N LEU A 32 -15.63 35.82 -0.59
CA LEU A 32 -17.01 36.28 -0.45
C LEU A 32 -17.97 35.12 -0.73
N GLY A 33 -18.87 34.86 0.21
CA GLY A 33 -19.85 33.78 0.12
C GLY A 33 -19.39 32.53 0.87
N GLY A 34 -19.31 31.41 0.16
CA GLY A 34 -19.12 30.07 0.72
C GLY A 34 -20.42 29.27 0.72
N GLU A 35 -20.28 27.95 0.72
CA GLU A 35 -21.39 27.00 0.63
C GLU A 35 -21.67 26.38 2.00
N TRP A 36 -22.93 26.42 2.45
CA TRP A 36 -23.31 25.74 3.68
C TRP A 36 -23.27 24.22 3.49
N ASN A 37 -22.48 23.51 4.30
CA ASN A 37 -22.50 22.06 4.37
C ASN A 37 -23.44 21.63 5.52
N PRO A 38 -24.66 21.15 5.24
CA PRO A 38 -25.61 20.76 6.27
C PRO A 38 -25.22 19.48 7.02
N VAL A 39 -24.32 18.65 6.45
CA VAL A 39 -23.84 17.42 7.10
C VAL A 39 -22.84 17.75 8.19
N GLY A 40 -21.95 18.70 7.92
CA GLY A 40 -20.91 19.12 8.87
C GLY A 40 -21.29 20.32 9.75
N GLY A 41 -22.34 21.07 9.38
CA GLY A 41 -22.76 22.27 10.11
C GLY A 41 -21.77 23.44 10.00
N TYR A 42 -21.08 23.58 8.86
CA TYR A 42 -20.11 24.64 8.62
C TYR A 42 -20.18 25.19 7.19
N PHE A 43 -19.63 26.38 6.98
CA PHE A 43 -19.45 26.96 5.64
C PHE A 43 -18.14 26.46 5.01
N VAL A 44 -18.25 25.98 3.77
CA VAL A 44 -17.11 25.64 2.92
C VAL A 44 -16.75 26.87 2.09
N VAL A 45 -15.59 27.45 2.35
CA VAL A 45 -15.02 28.54 1.53
C VAL A 45 -13.92 27.96 0.65
N ARG A 46 -14.08 28.09 -0.67
CA ARG A 46 -13.16 27.54 -1.67
C ARG A 46 -12.37 28.63 -2.37
N GLN A 47 -11.33 28.23 -3.09
CA GLN A 47 -10.56 29.17 -3.94
C GLN A 47 -11.44 29.81 -5.03
N SER A 48 -12.50 29.14 -5.46
CA SER A 48 -13.51 29.70 -6.37
C SER A 48 -14.28 30.88 -5.76
N ASP A 49 -14.27 31.05 -4.44
CA ASP A 49 -14.97 32.15 -3.75
C ASP A 49 -14.05 33.37 -3.55
N ALA A 50 -12.85 33.35 -4.13
CA ALA A 50 -11.91 34.47 -4.05
C ALA A 50 -12.52 35.73 -4.69
N HIS A 51 -12.44 36.84 -3.96
CA HIS A 51 -13.09 38.09 -4.34
C HIS A 51 -12.27 39.32 -3.97
N ALA A 52 -12.54 40.42 -4.68
CA ALA A 52 -11.94 41.71 -4.43
C ALA A 52 -13.01 42.82 -4.41
N TRP A 53 -12.94 43.69 -3.40
CA TRP A 53 -13.81 44.86 -3.25
C TRP A 53 -12.98 46.11 -2.96
N ALA A 54 -13.64 47.26 -2.88
CA ALA A 54 -13.03 48.54 -2.56
C ALA A 54 -13.48 49.01 -1.17
N GLU A 55 -12.61 49.71 -0.46
CA GLU A 55 -12.99 50.49 0.71
C GLU A 55 -12.60 51.94 0.48
N VAL A 56 -13.53 52.83 0.81
CA VAL A 56 -13.35 54.28 0.67
C VAL A 56 -13.53 54.95 2.03
N TRP A 57 -12.76 55.99 2.28
CA TRP A 57 -12.91 56.79 3.49
C TRP A 57 -14.00 57.84 3.30
N LEU A 58 -15.05 57.74 4.11
CA LEU A 58 -16.14 58.72 4.12
C LEU A 58 -16.12 59.47 5.45
N GLU A 59 -16.09 60.79 5.39
CA GLU A 59 -16.11 61.64 6.59
C GLU A 59 -17.34 61.33 7.45
N GLY A 60 -17.14 61.19 8.76
CA GLY A 60 -18.17 60.78 9.72
C GLY A 60 -18.54 59.29 9.74
N ARG A 61 -18.11 58.48 8.75
CA ARG A 61 -18.38 57.03 8.68
C ARG A 61 -17.14 56.14 8.69
N GLY A 62 -15.98 56.69 8.37
CA GLY A 62 -14.72 55.95 8.27
C GLY A 62 -14.64 55.08 7.01
N TRP A 63 -13.87 54.00 7.10
CA TRP A 63 -13.72 53.04 6.00
C TRP A 63 -15.04 52.33 5.72
N THR A 64 -15.57 52.58 4.52
CA THR A 64 -16.84 52.02 4.07
C THR A 64 -16.59 51.09 2.89
N ARG A 65 -17.05 49.85 3.01
CA ARG A 65 -16.99 48.86 1.94
C ARG A 65 -17.93 49.23 0.80
N ILE A 66 -17.37 49.26 -0.40
CA ILE A 66 -18.09 49.38 -1.67
C ILE A 66 -17.66 48.22 -2.55
N ASP A 67 -18.63 47.47 -3.08
CA ASP A 67 -18.36 46.40 -4.03
C ASP A 67 -18.81 46.83 -5.43
N PRO A 68 -17.91 47.30 -6.30
CA PRO A 68 -18.28 47.74 -7.65
C PRO A 68 -18.76 46.57 -8.52
N THR A 69 -18.38 45.33 -8.17
CA THR A 69 -18.82 44.13 -8.86
C THR A 69 -20.32 43.90 -8.65
N ALA A 70 -20.87 44.35 -7.52
CA ALA A 70 -22.30 44.26 -7.21
C ALA A 70 -23.19 45.06 -8.18
N VAL A 71 -22.64 46.10 -8.80
CA VAL A 71 -23.40 46.95 -9.75
C VAL A 71 -23.49 46.27 -11.12
N VAL A 72 -22.49 45.46 -11.48
CA VAL A 72 -22.41 44.78 -12.79
C VAL A 72 -22.98 43.37 -12.72
N ALA A 73 -22.92 42.71 -11.57
CA ALA A 73 -23.46 41.38 -11.33
C ALA A 73 -24.04 41.30 -9.90
N PRO A 74 -25.18 41.96 -9.61
CA PRO A 74 -25.77 42.03 -8.27
C PRO A 74 -26.10 40.66 -7.68
N GLU A 75 -26.35 39.65 -8.52
CA GLU A 75 -26.64 38.28 -8.13
C GLU A 75 -25.41 37.58 -7.51
N ARG A 76 -24.18 38.05 -7.77
CA ARG A 76 -22.93 37.53 -7.16
C ARG A 76 -22.85 37.75 -5.65
N LEU A 77 -23.56 38.75 -5.13
CA LEU A 77 -23.61 39.01 -3.68
C LEU A 77 -24.54 38.03 -2.94
N ARG A 78 -25.49 37.41 -3.66
CA ARG A 78 -26.52 36.54 -3.07
C ARG A 78 -26.32 35.05 -3.36
N ARG A 79 -25.60 34.69 -4.43
CA ARG A 79 -25.33 33.31 -4.84
C ARG A 79 -23.87 33.18 -5.29
N GLY A 80 -23.19 32.10 -4.88
CA GLY A 80 -21.74 31.92 -5.10
C GLY A 80 -21.35 31.90 -6.58
N LEU A 81 -20.05 32.11 -6.89
CA LEU A 81 -19.51 32.27 -8.25
C LEU A 81 -19.97 31.16 -9.23
N LEU A 82 -20.10 29.93 -8.73
CA LEU A 82 -20.47 28.73 -9.48
C LEU A 82 -21.94 28.68 -9.91
N ASP A 83 -22.84 29.40 -9.22
CA ASP A 83 -24.27 29.44 -9.57
C ASP A 83 -24.56 30.31 -10.81
N LEU A 84 -23.60 31.13 -11.24
CA LEU A 84 -23.79 32.17 -12.26
C LEU A 84 -23.15 31.85 -13.61
N LEU A 85 -22.38 30.78 -13.71
CA LEU A 85 -21.70 30.41 -14.95
C LEU A 85 -22.00 28.97 -15.35
N PRO A 86 -23.27 28.54 -15.55
CA PRO A 86 -23.55 27.19 -16.02
C PRO A 86 -22.70 26.84 -17.26
N ASP A 87 -22.45 27.81 -18.15
CA ASP A 87 -21.62 27.62 -19.35
C ASP A 87 -20.11 27.75 -19.15
N ALA A 88 -19.64 28.37 -18.08
CA ALA A 88 -18.20 28.35 -17.71
C ALA A 88 -17.86 27.27 -16.68
N LEU A 89 -18.86 26.57 -16.14
CA LEU A 89 -18.66 25.33 -15.41
C LEU A 89 -18.07 24.30 -16.36
N THR A 90 -17.04 23.61 -15.89
CA THR A 90 -16.58 22.39 -16.56
C THR A 90 -17.74 21.41 -16.67
N THR A 91 -17.78 20.59 -17.72
CA THR A 91 -18.85 19.60 -17.95
C THR A 91 -19.11 18.74 -16.70
N ARG A 92 -18.06 18.49 -15.92
CA ARG A 92 -18.06 17.78 -14.64
C ARG A 92 -18.87 18.50 -13.55
N GLU A 93 -18.69 19.80 -13.34
CA GLU A 93 -19.38 20.56 -12.29
C GLU A 93 -20.88 20.69 -12.55
N ARG A 94 -21.25 20.85 -13.84
CA ARG A 94 -22.64 20.85 -14.29
C ARG A 94 -23.32 19.50 -14.00
N LEU A 95 -22.62 18.40 -14.31
CA LEU A 95 -23.10 17.04 -14.07
C LEU A 95 -23.23 16.75 -12.57
N LEU A 96 -22.23 17.14 -11.76
CA LEU A 96 -22.24 16.93 -10.31
C LEU A 96 -23.41 17.63 -9.61
N ARG A 97 -23.77 18.84 -10.05
CA ARG A 97 -24.90 19.59 -9.48
C ARG A 97 -26.27 19.18 -10.01
N SER A 98 -26.35 18.60 -11.21
CA SER A 98 -27.63 18.09 -11.76
C SER A 98 -28.23 16.95 -10.92
N SER A 99 -27.39 16.29 -10.14
CA SER A 99 -27.74 15.13 -9.34
C SER A 99 -27.67 15.47 -7.85
N GLU A 100 -28.82 15.56 -7.18
CA GLU A 100 -28.90 15.83 -5.73
C GLU A 100 -28.08 14.81 -4.91
N TRP A 101 -28.03 13.56 -5.36
CA TRP A 101 -27.26 12.51 -4.69
C TRP A 101 -25.75 12.71 -4.79
N LEU A 102 -25.22 13.20 -5.94
CA LEU A 102 -23.81 13.53 -6.11
C LEU A 102 -23.41 14.68 -5.19
N THR A 103 -24.27 15.69 -5.09
CA THR A 103 -24.04 16.85 -4.21
C THR A 103 -24.00 16.40 -2.74
N ARG A 104 -24.92 15.52 -2.32
CA ARG A 104 -24.86 14.91 -0.96
C ARG A 104 -23.61 14.08 -0.75
N LEU A 105 -23.18 13.29 -1.73
CA LEU A 105 -21.95 12.50 -1.64
C LEU A 105 -20.71 13.38 -1.50
N LEU A 106 -20.63 14.47 -2.27
CA LEU A 106 -19.55 15.45 -2.14
C LEU A 106 -19.56 16.16 -0.78
N GLN A 107 -20.75 16.53 -0.27
CA GLN A 107 -20.87 17.13 1.06
C GLN A 107 -20.46 16.16 2.18
N GLN A 108 -20.80 14.88 2.04
CA GLN A 108 -20.35 13.82 2.95
C GLN A 108 -18.84 13.59 2.87
N TRP A 109 -18.28 13.63 1.66
CA TRP A 109 -16.84 13.52 1.44
C TRP A 109 -16.08 14.71 2.04
N ASP A 110 -16.59 15.93 1.86
CA ASP A 110 -16.02 17.13 2.49
C ASP A 110 -16.07 17.04 4.02
N ALA A 111 -17.19 16.55 4.58
CA ALA A 111 -17.31 16.34 6.02
C ALA A 111 -16.34 15.26 6.53
N ALA A 112 -16.15 14.17 5.78
CA ALA A 112 -15.18 13.13 6.11
C ALA A 112 -13.74 13.66 6.06
N ASN A 113 -13.41 14.48 5.06
CA ASN A 113 -12.10 15.12 4.96
C ASN A 113 -11.86 16.13 6.08
N ALA A 114 -12.86 16.94 6.45
CA ALA A 114 -12.76 17.85 7.58
C ALA A 114 -12.53 17.08 8.88
N TRP A 115 -13.31 16.01 9.11
CA TRP A 115 -13.13 15.11 10.25
C TRP A 115 -11.71 14.52 10.29
N TRP A 116 -11.23 13.97 9.17
CA TRP A 116 -9.89 13.39 9.07
C TRP A 116 -8.81 14.46 9.30
N SER A 117 -8.97 15.64 8.71
CA SER A 117 -8.04 16.74 8.86
C SER A 117 -7.92 17.13 10.33
N ASP A 118 -9.03 17.32 11.05
CA ASP A 118 -9.00 17.72 12.45
C ASP A 118 -8.50 16.60 13.38
N HIS A 119 -8.85 15.34 13.13
CA HIS A 119 -8.54 14.24 14.03
C HIS A 119 -7.19 13.56 13.75
N VAL A 120 -6.75 13.54 12.49
CA VAL A 120 -5.54 12.80 12.07
C VAL A 120 -4.42 13.73 11.65
N VAL A 121 -4.71 14.77 10.86
CA VAL A 121 -3.66 15.67 10.33
C VAL A 121 -3.29 16.76 11.33
N ARG A 122 -4.29 17.36 11.98
CA ARG A 122 -4.12 18.45 12.95
C ARG A 122 -3.86 17.95 14.38
N PHE A 123 -3.81 16.62 14.55
CA PHE A 123 -3.41 15.89 15.76
C PHE A 123 -3.78 16.62 17.06
N ASP A 124 -5.09 16.79 17.29
CA ASP A 124 -5.58 17.49 18.49
C ASP A 124 -5.51 16.54 19.70
N TYR A 125 -4.47 16.70 20.53
CA TYR A 125 -4.23 15.95 21.79
C TYR A 125 -5.47 15.81 22.71
N PRO A 126 -6.36 16.83 22.84
CA PRO A 126 -7.60 16.72 23.62
C PRO A 126 -8.60 15.66 23.09
N ALA A 127 -8.68 15.45 21.78
CA ALA A 127 -9.62 14.49 21.19
C ALA A 127 -9.23 13.02 21.49
N GLN A 128 -7.92 12.74 21.60
CA GLN A 128 -7.43 11.43 22.02
C GLN A 128 -7.77 11.11 23.49
N LEU A 129 -7.80 12.12 24.35
CA LEU A 129 -8.17 11.97 25.75
C LEU A 129 -9.67 11.69 25.92
N ASP A 130 -10.55 12.28 25.09
CA ASP A 130 -12.01 11.99 25.12
C ASP A 130 -12.32 10.54 24.72
N LEU A 131 -11.61 10.00 23.72
CA LEU A 131 -11.77 8.61 23.27
C LEU A 131 -11.38 7.61 24.35
N LEU A 132 -10.29 7.87 25.08
CA LEU A 132 -9.87 7.08 26.24
C LEU A 132 -10.84 7.25 27.42
N GLY A 133 -11.42 8.44 27.58
CA GLY A 133 -12.49 8.73 28.53
C GLY A 133 -13.74 7.89 28.31
N ARG A 134 -14.15 7.67 27.05
CA ARG A 134 -15.30 6.80 26.68
C ARG A 134 -15.07 5.32 27.00
N LEU A 135 -13.82 4.88 27.02
CA LEU A 135 -13.40 3.54 27.45
C LEU A 135 -13.18 3.45 28.98
N GLY A 136 -13.50 4.51 29.72
CA GLY A 136 -13.45 4.55 31.19
C GLY A 136 -12.12 5.03 31.78
N VAL A 137 -11.16 5.43 30.96
CA VAL A 137 -9.85 5.92 31.40
C VAL A 137 -9.92 7.44 31.58
N ARG A 138 -10.40 7.87 32.75
CA ARG A 138 -10.63 9.31 33.06
C ARG A 138 -9.36 10.14 33.29
N SER A 139 -8.18 9.53 33.21
CA SER A 139 -6.87 10.21 33.17
C SER A 139 -5.80 9.23 32.68
N PRO A 140 -5.52 9.19 31.37
CA PRO A 140 -4.46 8.36 30.84
C PRO A 140 -3.11 8.97 31.23
N ASP A 141 -2.52 8.49 32.32
CA ASP A 141 -1.10 8.76 32.57
C ASP A 141 -0.32 8.11 31.42
N VAL A 142 0.42 8.93 30.67
CA VAL A 142 1.22 8.52 29.50
C VAL A 142 2.14 7.35 29.82
N ARG A 143 2.51 7.18 31.09
CA ARG A 143 3.33 6.08 31.59
C ARG A 143 2.60 4.74 31.53
N TYR A 144 1.34 4.67 31.99
CA TYR A 144 0.55 3.43 31.95
C TYR A 144 0.15 3.06 30.51
N LEU A 145 -0.14 4.07 29.68
CA LEU A 145 -0.41 3.83 28.26
C LEU A 145 0.83 3.30 27.54
N GLY A 146 2.01 3.85 27.84
CA GLY A 146 3.29 3.35 27.32
C GLY A 146 3.56 1.90 27.70
N TRP A 147 3.32 1.53 28.97
CA TRP A 147 3.46 0.14 29.41
C TRP A 147 2.47 -0.81 28.74
N ALA A 148 1.21 -0.38 28.55
CA ALA A 148 0.21 -1.18 27.84
C ALA A 148 0.60 -1.44 26.38
N PHE A 149 1.13 -0.41 25.68
CA PHE A 149 1.64 -0.56 24.32
C PHE A 149 2.85 -1.50 24.25
N MET A 150 3.81 -1.38 25.18
CA MET A 150 4.98 -2.26 25.24
C MET A 150 4.59 -3.72 25.48
N LEU A 151 3.60 -3.96 26.37
CA LEU A 151 3.07 -5.29 26.62
C LEU A 151 2.39 -5.86 25.38
N ALA A 152 1.53 -5.08 24.72
CA ALA A 152 0.84 -5.48 23.51
C ALA A 152 1.81 -5.81 22.36
N LEU A 153 2.84 -4.98 22.16
CA LEU A 153 3.87 -5.20 21.16
C LEU A 153 4.66 -6.49 21.46
N THR A 154 5.03 -6.70 22.73
CA THR A 154 5.77 -7.90 23.15
C THR A 154 4.94 -9.18 22.91
N LEU A 155 3.66 -9.15 23.27
CA LEU A 155 2.74 -10.26 23.01
C LEU A 155 2.58 -10.54 21.51
N TRP A 156 2.44 -9.49 20.71
CA TRP A 156 2.32 -9.61 19.26
C TRP A 156 3.58 -10.23 18.63
N LEU A 157 4.77 -9.76 19.02
CA LEU A 157 6.04 -10.34 18.58
C LEU A 157 6.21 -11.79 19.04
N ALA A 158 5.77 -12.13 20.26
CA ALA A 158 5.79 -13.51 20.75
C ALA A 158 4.87 -14.43 19.93
N ILE A 159 3.68 -13.95 19.54
CA ILE A 159 2.76 -14.68 18.65
C ILE A 159 3.41 -14.92 17.28
N ILE A 160 4.05 -13.91 16.68
CA ILE A 160 4.76 -14.06 15.41
C ILE A 160 5.91 -15.06 15.52
N ALA A 161 6.74 -14.94 16.55
CA ALA A 161 7.84 -15.86 16.81
C ALA A 161 7.34 -17.30 16.97
N TRP A 162 6.20 -17.49 17.65
CA TRP A 162 5.55 -18.78 17.78
C TRP A 162 5.06 -19.34 16.43
N HIS A 163 4.42 -18.52 15.60
CA HIS A 163 3.97 -18.94 14.27
C HIS A 163 5.13 -19.30 13.35
N ILE A 164 6.21 -18.50 13.34
CA ILE A 164 7.43 -18.78 12.56
C ILE A 164 8.10 -20.06 13.07
N GLY A 165 8.23 -20.21 14.39
CA GLY A 165 8.80 -21.41 15.01
C GLY A 165 7.99 -22.68 14.76
N ARG A 166 6.67 -22.57 14.59
CA ARG A 166 5.83 -23.70 14.18
C ARG A 166 5.91 -24.00 12.69
N ALA A 167 6.02 -22.98 11.83
CA ALA A 167 6.17 -23.15 10.38
C ALA A 167 7.55 -23.70 9.98
N ALA A 168 8.58 -23.44 10.79
CA ALA A 168 9.96 -23.86 10.54
C ALA A 168 10.28 -25.31 10.91
N ARG A 169 9.32 -26.11 11.42
CA ARG A 169 9.56 -27.55 11.60
C ARG A 169 9.72 -28.18 10.22
N PRO A 170 10.92 -28.66 9.84
CA PRO A 170 11.11 -29.27 8.53
C PRO A 170 10.14 -30.44 8.40
N ALA A 171 9.38 -30.49 7.32
CA ALA A 171 8.55 -31.66 7.03
C ALA A 171 9.44 -32.91 7.07
N PRO A 172 8.99 -34.02 7.69
CA PRO A 172 9.80 -35.23 7.79
C PRO A 172 10.25 -35.65 6.38
N PRO A 173 11.54 -36.02 6.18
CA PRO A 173 12.09 -36.27 4.86
C PRO A 173 11.28 -37.35 4.15
N ASP A 174 10.83 -37.08 2.92
CA ASP A 174 9.99 -37.96 2.12
C ASP A 174 10.64 -39.33 1.87
N ALA A 175 9.82 -40.36 1.64
CA ALA A 175 10.29 -41.74 1.47
C ALA A 175 11.34 -41.89 0.36
N LEU A 176 11.19 -41.13 -0.74
CA LEU A 176 12.13 -41.06 -1.85
C LEU A 176 13.49 -40.47 -1.43
N SER A 177 13.50 -39.36 -0.69
CA SER A 177 14.73 -38.76 -0.16
C SER A 177 15.49 -39.71 0.78
N ARG A 178 14.78 -40.47 1.63
CA ARG A 178 15.42 -41.48 2.49
C ARG A 178 16.07 -42.60 1.68
N ALA A 179 15.41 -43.08 0.62
CA ALA A 179 15.95 -44.09 -0.28
C ALA A 179 17.19 -43.57 -1.04
N TYR A 180 17.14 -42.33 -1.51
CA TYR A 180 18.27 -41.69 -2.19
C TYR A 180 19.49 -41.51 -1.29
N VAL A 181 19.31 -41.02 -0.05
CA VAL A 181 20.41 -40.90 0.92
C VAL A 181 21.02 -42.28 1.23
N ARG A 182 20.22 -43.35 1.24
CA ARG A 182 20.71 -44.72 1.39
C ARG A 182 21.54 -45.16 0.18
N LEU A 183 21.10 -44.83 -1.03
CA LEU A 183 21.86 -45.09 -2.26
C LEU A 183 23.20 -44.35 -2.25
N CYS A 184 23.23 -43.05 -1.96
CA CYS A 184 24.47 -42.27 -1.85
C CYS A 184 25.42 -42.85 -0.80
N ARG A 185 24.92 -43.30 0.35
CA ARG A 185 25.74 -43.97 1.38
C ARG A 185 26.33 -45.30 0.92
N LYS A 186 25.59 -46.08 0.11
CA LYS A 186 26.13 -47.30 -0.50
C LYS A 186 27.23 -46.97 -1.52
N LEU A 187 26.99 -46.00 -2.40
CA LEU A 187 27.93 -45.60 -3.44
C LEU A 187 29.21 -44.95 -2.88
N ALA A 188 29.11 -44.24 -1.74
CA ALA A 188 30.26 -43.69 -1.03
C ALA A 188 31.28 -44.74 -0.55
N ARG A 189 30.93 -46.04 -0.57
CA ARG A 189 31.85 -47.15 -0.27
C ARG A 189 32.77 -47.50 -1.45
N ILE A 190 32.40 -47.13 -2.67
CA ILE A 190 33.11 -47.51 -3.91
C ILE A 190 33.61 -46.31 -4.72
N ALA A 191 33.09 -45.12 -4.44
CA ALA A 191 33.46 -43.85 -5.05
C ALA A 191 33.45 -42.74 -3.98
N PRO A 192 34.05 -41.56 -4.24
CA PRO A 192 33.97 -40.43 -3.33
C PRO A 192 32.53 -40.10 -2.91
N ALA A 193 32.34 -39.63 -1.69
CA ALA A 193 31.02 -39.22 -1.22
C ALA A 193 30.49 -38.04 -2.06
N ARG A 194 29.19 -38.06 -2.37
CA ARG A 194 28.54 -37.00 -3.16
C ARG A 194 28.67 -35.64 -2.47
N ALA A 195 29.16 -34.63 -3.18
CA ALA A 195 29.22 -33.26 -2.67
C ALA A 195 27.82 -32.61 -2.62
N LEU A 196 27.62 -31.61 -1.74
CA LEU A 196 26.33 -30.93 -1.56
C LEU A 196 25.83 -30.23 -2.84
N HIS A 197 26.75 -29.71 -3.64
CA HIS A 197 26.45 -29.03 -4.92
C HIS A 197 26.24 -30.01 -6.08
N GLN A 198 26.49 -31.30 -5.88
CA GLN A 198 26.49 -32.28 -6.96
C GLN A 198 25.12 -32.93 -7.16
N GLY A 199 24.59 -32.76 -8.36
CA GLY A 199 23.33 -33.38 -8.79
C GLY A 199 23.43 -34.91 -8.95
N PRO A 200 22.31 -35.64 -8.97
CA PRO A 200 22.29 -37.11 -9.09
C PRO A 200 23.00 -37.64 -10.33
N LEU A 201 22.77 -37.03 -11.50
CA LEU A 201 23.37 -37.47 -12.76
C LEU A 201 24.88 -37.17 -12.82
N SER A 202 25.31 -36.02 -12.32
CA SER A 202 26.75 -35.72 -12.18
C SER A 202 27.45 -36.70 -11.24
N TYR A 203 26.76 -37.16 -10.18
CA TYR A 203 27.31 -38.19 -9.30
C TYR A 203 27.44 -39.54 -10.00
N ALA A 204 26.51 -39.90 -10.89
CA ALA A 204 26.59 -41.12 -11.69
C ALA A 204 27.88 -41.16 -12.54
N GLU A 205 28.25 -40.03 -13.15
CA GLU A 205 29.49 -39.91 -13.93
C GLU A 205 30.75 -40.08 -13.07
N THR A 206 30.71 -39.57 -11.83
CA THR A 206 31.82 -39.76 -10.87
C THR A 206 31.99 -41.23 -10.49
N VAL A 207 30.88 -41.95 -10.28
CA VAL A 207 30.92 -43.40 -9.99
C VAL A 207 31.42 -44.17 -11.21
N ARG A 208 30.94 -43.84 -12.43
CA ARG A 208 31.37 -44.46 -13.69
C ARG A 208 32.89 -44.35 -13.89
N ALA A 209 33.48 -43.19 -13.61
CA ALA A 209 34.91 -42.99 -13.76
C ALA A 209 35.76 -43.91 -12.86
N ARG A 210 35.22 -44.35 -11.71
CA ARG A 210 35.94 -45.21 -10.75
C ARG A 210 35.60 -46.69 -10.85
N ARG A 211 34.34 -47.00 -11.18
CA ARG A 211 33.79 -48.36 -11.27
C ARG A 211 32.94 -48.48 -12.53
N PRO A 212 33.58 -48.62 -13.72
CA PRO A 212 32.86 -48.71 -14.99
C PRO A 212 31.97 -49.95 -15.07
N ASP A 213 32.31 -51.00 -14.32
CA ASP A 213 31.54 -52.24 -14.16
C ASP A 213 30.14 -52.02 -13.54
N LEU A 214 29.97 -50.96 -12.75
CA LEU A 214 28.71 -50.61 -12.09
C LEU A 214 28.06 -49.37 -12.69
N ALA A 215 28.60 -48.84 -13.78
CA ALA A 215 28.16 -47.57 -14.37
C ALA A 215 26.69 -47.60 -14.81
N LEU A 216 26.30 -48.66 -15.54
CA LEU A 216 24.95 -48.81 -16.09
C LEU A 216 23.86 -48.91 -15.00
N PRO A 217 23.94 -49.84 -14.02
CA PRO A 217 22.91 -49.94 -12.98
C PRO A 217 22.86 -48.73 -12.05
N VAL A 218 24.00 -48.06 -11.80
CA VAL A 218 24.03 -46.85 -10.96
C VAL A 218 23.42 -45.66 -11.70
N ARG A 219 23.69 -45.50 -13.00
CA ARG A 219 23.11 -44.43 -13.81
C ARG A 219 21.60 -44.56 -13.89
N GLU A 220 21.09 -45.76 -14.15
CA GLU A 220 19.64 -46.03 -14.21
C GLU A 220 18.92 -45.65 -12.91
N LEU A 221 19.48 -46.00 -11.75
CA LEU A 221 18.91 -45.64 -10.45
C LEU A 221 18.92 -44.12 -10.21
N LEU A 222 20.00 -43.43 -10.58
CA LEU A 222 20.11 -41.98 -10.37
C LEU A 222 19.25 -41.19 -11.36
N GLU A 223 19.07 -41.67 -12.58
CA GLU A 223 18.10 -41.17 -13.56
C GLU A 223 16.65 -41.37 -13.07
N ARG A 224 16.31 -42.57 -12.57
CA ARG A 224 14.99 -42.85 -12.00
C ARG A 224 14.69 -41.94 -10.80
N TYR A 225 15.67 -41.69 -9.92
CA TYR A 225 15.50 -40.71 -8.84
C TYR A 225 15.26 -39.29 -9.36
N ALA A 226 16.04 -38.83 -10.35
CA ALA A 226 15.88 -37.50 -10.94
C ALA A 226 14.48 -37.34 -11.57
N HIS A 227 14.01 -38.36 -12.29
CA HIS A 227 12.67 -38.38 -12.86
C HIS A 227 11.57 -38.38 -11.78
N LEU A 228 11.71 -39.15 -10.71
CA LEU A 228 10.70 -39.17 -9.62
C LEU A 228 10.67 -37.90 -8.78
N ARG A 229 11.80 -37.18 -8.68
CA ARG A 229 11.89 -35.94 -7.89
C ARG A 229 11.48 -34.71 -8.70
N TYR A 230 11.88 -34.64 -9.96
CA TYR A 230 11.73 -33.44 -10.80
C TYR A 230 10.81 -33.63 -12.02
N GLY A 231 10.44 -34.87 -12.35
CA GLY A 231 9.50 -35.17 -13.43
C GLY A 231 8.04 -34.95 -13.02
N ARG A 232 7.17 -34.74 -14.02
CA ARG A 232 5.72 -34.70 -13.86
C ARG A 232 5.18 -36.13 -14.00
N ALA A 233 4.64 -36.68 -12.91
CA ALA A 233 3.96 -37.97 -12.90
C ALA A 233 2.63 -37.86 -12.16
N ASP A 234 1.65 -38.66 -12.56
CA ASP A 234 0.38 -38.80 -11.86
C ASP A 234 0.61 -39.33 -10.42
N ALA A 235 -0.19 -38.86 -9.46
CA ALA A 235 0.08 -39.04 -8.04
C ALA A 235 0.06 -40.52 -7.62
N GLY A 236 -0.85 -41.33 -8.19
CA GLY A 236 -0.95 -42.77 -7.91
C GLY A 236 0.23 -43.57 -8.48
N ALA A 237 0.59 -43.33 -9.74
CA ALA A 237 1.74 -43.98 -10.38
C ALA A 237 3.09 -43.62 -9.72
N ARG A 238 3.16 -42.43 -9.08
CA ARG A 238 4.36 -41.96 -8.40
C ARG A 238 4.67 -42.74 -7.13
N GLU A 239 3.66 -43.12 -6.34
CA GLU A 239 3.87 -43.84 -5.08
C GLU A 239 4.40 -45.26 -5.30
N GLU A 240 3.81 -45.97 -6.27
CA GLU A 240 4.30 -47.29 -6.70
C GLU A 240 5.75 -47.23 -7.20
N SER A 241 6.05 -46.24 -8.05
CA SER A 241 7.41 -46.04 -8.59
C SER A 241 8.44 -45.68 -7.52
N ILE A 242 8.05 -44.97 -6.46
CA ILE A 242 8.91 -44.68 -5.29
C ILE A 242 9.23 -45.98 -4.54
N GLU A 243 8.25 -46.86 -4.37
CA GLU A 243 8.43 -48.13 -3.67
C GLU A 243 9.29 -49.12 -4.49
N GLU A 244 9.13 -49.14 -5.82
CA GLU A 244 10.04 -49.86 -6.71
C GLU A 244 11.48 -49.35 -6.61
N PHE A 245 11.66 -48.03 -6.63
CA PHE A 245 12.98 -47.42 -6.46
C PHE A 245 13.60 -47.81 -5.10
N ARG A 246 12.81 -47.80 -4.02
CA ARG A 246 13.26 -48.24 -2.69
C ARG A 246 13.73 -49.70 -2.70
N ARG A 247 12.97 -50.58 -3.35
CA ARG A 247 13.32 -52.01 -3.51
C ARG A 247 14.59 -52.18 -4.36
N ALA A 248 14.73 -51.44 -5.46
CA ALA A 248 15.90 -51.49 -6.32
C ALA A 248 17.18 -51.02 -5.58
N VAL A 249 17.09 -49.92 -4.82
CA VAL A 249 18.21 -49.46 -3.96
C VAL A 249 18.54 -50.49 -2.89
N ALA A 250 17.55 -51.19 -2.33
CA ALA A 250 17.78 -52.25 -1.34
C ALA A 250 18.54 -53.44 -1.95
N ARG A 251 18.12 -53.90 -3.14
CA ARG A 251 18.70 -55.03 -3.88
C ARG A 251 20.08 -54.74 -4.49
N LEU A 252 20.43 -53.47 -4.69
CA LEU A 252 21.77 -53.10 -5.17
C LEU A 252 22.84 -53.60 -4.19
N SER A 253 23.53 -54.66 -4.61
CA SER A 253 24.71 -55.22 -3.96
C SER A 253 25.93 -54.68 -4.67
N LEU A 254 26.87 -54.11 -3.90
CA LEU A 254 28.12 -53.59 -4.43
C LEU A 254 29.21 -54.60 -4.09
N PRO A 255 29.66 -55.44 -5.04
CA PRO A 255 30.73 -56.39 -4.78
C PRO A 255 32.01 -55.63 -4.42
N ALA A 256 32.74 -56.15 -3.42
CA ALA A 256 34.07 -55.67 -3.06
C ALA A 256 34.95 -55.69 -4.31
N ALA A 257 35.79 -54.66 -4.50
CA ALA A 257 36.63 -54.55 -5.67
C ALA A 257 37.48 -55.83 -5.83
N ALA A 258 37.39 -56.49 -6.99
CA ALA A 258 38.38 -57.49 -7.34
C ALA A 258 39.75 -56.78 -7.42
N PRO A 259 40.82 -57.34 -6.82
CA PRO A 259 42.15 -56.75 -6.95
C PRO A 259 42.49 -56.69 -8.44
N VAL A 260 42.78 -55.49 -8.93
CA VAL A 260 43.33 -55.29 -10.27
C VAL A 260 44.69 -55.98 -10.26
N ASN A 261 44.77 -57.16 -10.87
CA ASN A 261 46.02 -57.88 -11.06
C ASN A 261 46.81 -57.13 -12.13
N ILE A 262 47.68 -56.22 -11.70
CA ILE A 262 48.66 -55.59 -12.58
C ILE A 262 49.78 -56.63 -12.77
N SER A 263 49.59 -57.56 -13.70
CA SER A 263 50.68 -58.38 -14.22
C SER A 263 51.42 -57.57 -15.29
N ARG A 264 52.64 -57.15 -14.91
CA ARG A 264 53.81 -56.69 -15.70
C ARG A 264 53.58 -56.13 -17.10
#